data_AF-A0A0S8F757-F1
#
_entry.id   AF-A0A0S8F757-F1
#
_cell.length_a   1.000
_cell.length_b   1.000
_cell.length_c   1.000
_cell.angle_alpha   90.00
_cell.angle_beta   90.00
_cell.angle_gamma   90.00
#
_symmetry.space_group_name_H-M   'P 1'
#
loop_
_entity.id
_entity.type
_entity.pdbx_description
1 polymer ?
#
loop_
_entity_poly.entity_id
_entity_poly.type
_entity_poly.pdbx_seq_one_letter_code
_entity_poly.pdbx_strand_id
1 'polypeptide(L)' 'MERATIQDWTQSKVPMKVGGYREVQYRVYRDGNRHYQEICDTTGSPVHTLELPEGMKLDRSSYEVLLRYVLIDVVAA' A
#
# COMPACT_ATOMS: atom_id res chain seq x y z
N MET A 1 -9.19 -20.60 -0.88
CA MET A 1 -8.84 -19.82 -2.08
C MET A 1 -7.39 -19.40 -1.93
N GLU A 2 -6.57 -19.58 -2.96
CA GLU A 2 -5.12 -19.37 -2.87
C GLU A 2 -4.79 -17.88 -2.99
N ARG A 3 -4.20 -17.31 -1.94
CA ARG A 3 -3.66 -15.94 -1.96
C ARG A 3 -2.36 -15.95 -2.74
N ALA A 4 -2.29 -15.17 -3.82
CA ALA A 4 -1.09 -15.05 -4.64
C ALA A 4 -0.40 -13.71 -4.34
N THR A 5 0.83 -13.75 -3.83
CA THR A 5 1.62 -12.53 -3.61
C THR A 5 2.14 -12.00 -4.95
N ILE A 6 1.84 -10.73 -5.24
CA ILE A 6 2.31 -10.03 -6.44
C ILE A 6 3.59 -9.27 -6.12
N GLN A 7 3.61 -8.62 -4.95
CA GLN A 7 4.77 -7.94 -4.40
C GLN A 7 4.85 -8.24 -2.93
N ASP A 8 5.98 -8.79 -2.51
CA ASP A 8 6.27 -9.02 -1.11
C ASP A 8 6.58 -7.71 -0.37
N TRP A 9 6.62 -7.78 0.95
CA TRP A 9 6.84 -6.64 1.82
C TRP A 9 8.01 -5.77 1.37
N THR A 10 7.68 -4.55 0.98
CA THR A 10 8.61 -3.55 0.49
C THR A 10 8.57 -2.36 1.43
N GLN A 11 9.74 -1.92 1.90
CA GLN A 11 9.87 -0.70 2.68
C GLN A 11 9.76 0.51 1.77
N SER A 12 9.02 1.52 2.22
CA SER A 12 8.91 2.80 1.52
C SER A 12 8.85 3.96 2.51
N LYS A 13 9.31 5.12 2.04
CA LYS A 13 9.34 6.37 2.80
C LYS A 13 8.44 7.37 2.10
N VAL A 14 7.30 7.66 2.72
CA VAL A 14 6.24 8.47 2.12
C VAL A 14 6.27 9.88 2.69
N PRO A 15 6.49 10.92 1.87
CA PRO A 15 6.45 12.31 2.33
C PRO A 15 5.03 12.74 2.69
N MET A 16 4.87 13.41 3.84
CA MET A 16 3.59 13.85 4.38
C MET A 16 3.29 15.33 4.07
N LYS A 17 2.00 15.72 4.04
CA LYS A 17 1.57 17.10 3.74
C LYS A 17 2.07 18.16 4.74
N VAL A 18 2.16 17.83 6.03
CA VAL A 18 2.53 18.78 7.11
C VAL A 18 4.04 18.74 7.41
N GLY A 19 4.85 18.29 6.44
CA GLY A 19 6.29 18.08 6.61
C GLY A 19 6.63 16.74 7.25
N GLY A 20 7.83 16.25 6.96
CA GLY A 20 8.31 14.94 7.42
C GLY A 20 7.98 13.79 6.46
N TYR A 21 8.34 12.59 6.90
CA TYR A 21 8.13 11.36 6.17
C TYR A 21 7.59 10.30 7.11
N ARG A 22 6.77 9.38 6.58
CA ARG A 22 6.38 8.16 7.27
C ARG A 22 7.06 6.99 6.61
N GLU A 23 7.74 6.19 7.42
CA GLU A 23 8.29 4.91 6.98
C GLU A 23 7.22 3.84 7.19
N VAL A 24 6.97 3.07 6.13
CA VAL A 24 5.96 2.02 6.09
C VAL A 24 6.49 0.83 5.34
N GLN A 25 5.85 -0.31 5.55
CA GLN A 25 5.99 -1.50 4.74
C GLN A 25 4.68 -1.73 4.01
N TYR A 26 4.75 -2.15 2.75
CA TYR A 26 3.55 -2.54 2.03
C TYR A 26 3.78 -3.81 1.23
N ARG A 27 2.73 -4.59 1.05
CA ARG A 27 2.69 -5.73 0.12
C ARG A 27 1.49 -5.60 -0.80
N VAL A 28 1.58 -6.26 -1.94
CA VAL A 28 0.45 -6.39 -2.87
C VAL A 28 0.18 -7.86 -3.10
N TYR A 29 -1.06 -8.26 -2.91
CA TYR A 29 -1.49 -9.64 -3.15
C TYR A 29 -2.83 -9.68 -3.87
N ARG A 30 -3.08 -10.81 -4.51
CA ARG A 30 -4.35 -11.16 -5.10
C ARG A 30 -5.05 -12.19 -4.22
N ASP A 31 -6.32 -11.97 -3.97
CA ASP A 31 -7.21 -12.93 -3.33
C ASP A 31 -8.45 -13.13 -4.22
N GLY A 32 -8.57 -14.33 -4.80
CA GLY A 32 -9.52 -14.60 -5.87
C GLY A 32 -9.28 -13.69 -7.09
N ASN A 33 -10.28 -12.90 -7.47
CA ASN A 33 -10.19 -11.94 -8.58
C ASN A 33 -9.87 -10.51 -8.12
N ARG A 34 -9.74 -10.30 -6.80
CA ARG A 34 -9.52 -8.98 -6.20
C ARG A 34 -8.06 -8.80 -5.83
N HIS A 35 -7.60 -7.56 -5.89
CA HIS A 35 -6.24 -7.19 -5.59
C HIS A 35 -6.23 -6.28 -4.38
N TYR A 36 -5.23 -6.44 -3.53
CA TYR A 36 -5.15 -5.70 -2.28
C TYR A 36 -3.74 -5.17 -2.09
N GLN A 37 -3.66 -3.92 -1.63
CA GLN A 37 -2.45 -3.36 -1.07
C GLN A 37 -2.64 -3.28 0.45
N GLU A 38 -1.76 -3.98 1.16
CA GLU A 38 -1.72 -3.97 2.62
C GLU A 38 -0.52 -3.17 3.07
N ILE A 39 -0.72 -2.32 4.05
CA ILE A 39 0.23 -1.33 4.54
C ILE A 39 0.36 -1.52 6.05
N CYS A 40 1.59 -1.70 6.50
CA CYS A 40 1.98 -1.77 7.90
C CYS A 40 2.98 -0.66 8.23
N ASP A 41 3.11 -0.31 9.50
CA ASP A 41 4.22 0.51 9.96
C ASP A 41 5.50 -0.33 10.09
N THR A 42 6.60 0.30 10.53
CA THR A 42 7.90 -0.36 10.71
C THR A 42 7.94 -1.38 11.85
N THR A 43 6.91 -1.41 12.71
CA THR A 43 6.75 -2.41 13.78
C THR A 43 5.96 -3.63 13.31
N GLY A 44 5.45 -3.59 12.07
CA GLY A 44 4.57 -4.59 11.51
C GLY A 44 3.10 -4.43 11.91
N SER A 45 2.75 -3.33 12.60
CA SER A 45 1.35 -3.06 12.96
C SER A 45 0.57 -2.62 11.72
N PRO A 46 -0.65 -3.17 11.49
CA PRO A 46 -1.45 -2.83 10.32
C PRO A 46 -1.86 -1.36 10.37
N VAL A 47 -1.58 -0.65 9.28
CA VAL A 47 -2.00 0.74 9.08
C VAL A 47 -3.27 0.78 8.26
N HIS A 48 -3.28 0.09 7.10
CA HIS A 48 -4.44 0.07 6.21
C HIS A 48 -4.38 -1.07 5.19
N THR A 49 -5.53 -1.51 4.70
CA THR A 49 -5.65 -2.44 3.57
C THR A 49 -6.64 -1.88 2.56
N LEU A 50 -6.21 -1.68 1.32
CA LEU A 50 -7.01 -1.12 0.24
C LEU A 50 -7.24 -2.16 -0.86
N GLU A 51 -8.47 -2.29 -1.33
CA GLU A 51 -8.78 -3.02 -2.56
C GLU A 51 -8.34 -2.17 -3.77
N LEU A 52 -7.52 -2.75 -4.65
CA LEU A 52 -7.01 -2.09 -5.85
C LEU A 52 -8.05 -2.16 -6.98
N PRO A 53 -8.43 -1.02 -7.59
CA PRO A 53 -9.32 -1.03 -8.74
C PRO A 53 -8.63 -1.67 -9.95
N GLU A 54 -9.41 -2.24 -10.86
CA GLU A 54 -8.85 -3.01 -11.99
C GLU A 54 -7.94 -2.20 -12.92
N GLY A 55 -8.12 -0.88 -13.01
CA GLY A 55 -7.28 0.01 -13.80
C GLY A 55 -5.92 0.32 -13.16
N MET A 56 -5.67 -0.06 -11.90
CA MET A 56 -4.40 0.15 -11.19
C MET A 56 -3.49 -1.08 -11.19
N LYS A 57 -3.78 -2.08 -12.03
CA LYS A 57 -2.97 -3.31 -12.23
C LYS A 57 -1.60 -3.05 -12.93
N LEU A 58 -1.09 -1.83 -12.88
CA LEU A 58 -0.11 -1.29 -13.83
C LEU A 58 1.22 -1.02 -13.14
N ASP A 59 2.21 -1.91 -13.24
CA ASP A 59 3.61 -1.68 -12.87
C ASP A 59 3.94 -1.37 -11.39
N ARG A 60 5.11 -1.87 -10.94
CA ARG A 60 5.57 -1.75 -9.54
C ARG A 60 5.60 -0.30 -9.03
N SER A 61 5.92 0.65 -9.90
CA SER A 61 5.95 2.09 -9.58
C SER A 61 4.57 2.66 -9.21
N SER A 62 3.48 2.13 -9.79
CA SER A 62 2.13 2.62 -9.49
C SER A 62 1.67 2.24 -8.09
N TYR A 63 2.18 1.13 -7.53
CA TYR A 63 1.87 0.74 -6.15
C TYR A 63 2.44 1.73 -5.14
N GLU A 64 3.62 2.29 -5.39
CA GLU A 64 4.21 3.32 -4.53
C GLU A 64 3.47 4.67 -4.64
N VAL A 65 3.04 5.01 -5.85
CA VAL A 65 2.20 6.20 -6.07
C VAL A 65 0.88 6.07 -5.32
N LEU A 66 0.21 4.92 -5.41
CA LEU A 66 -1.03 4.67 -4.70
C LEU A 66 -0.84 4.70 -3.18
N LEU A 67 0.21 4.06 -2.67
CA LEU A 67 0.57 4.08 -1.25
C LEU A 67 0.63 5.52 -0.73
N ARG A 68 1.25 6.43 -1.51
CA ARG A 68 1.34 7.84 -1.16
C ARG A 68 -0.03 8.52 -1.11
N TYR A 69 -0.93 8.25 -2.06
CA TYR A 69 -2.29 8.80 -2.04
C TYR A 69 -3.08 8.32 -0.82
N VAL A 70 -3.07 7.01 -0.54
CA VAL A 70 -3.79 6.41 0.58
C VAL A 70 -3.32 7.02 1.91
N LEU A 71 -2.00 7.12 2.13
CA LEU A 71 -1.48 7.68 3.38
C LEU A 71 -1.68 9.19 3.54
N ILE A 72 -1.83 9.92 2.44
CA ILE A 72 -2.18 11.34 2.47
C ILE A 72 -3.64 11.54 2.88
N ASP A 73 -4.55 10.68 2.42
CA ASP A 73 -5.99 10.82 2.69
C ASP A 73 -6.42 10.20 4.02
N VAL A 74 -5.81 9.09 4.45
CA VAL A 74 -6.14 8.41 5.72
C VAL A 74 -5.76 9.25 6.96
N VAL A 75 -4.84 10.22 6.83
CA VAL A 75 -4.38 11.07 7.95
C VAL A 75 -5.10 12.44 7.98
N ALA A 76 -5.95 12.74 7.00
CA ALA A 76 -6.71 13.99 6.97
C ALA A 76 -8.07 13.92 7.72
N ALA A 77 -8.37 12.81 8.40
CA ALA A 77 -9.61 12.59 9.15
C ALA A 77 -9.35 12.42 10.66
#